data_AF-A0A2V7TSW5-F1
#
_entry.id   AF-A0A2V7TSW5-F1
#
_cell.length_a   1.000
_cell.length_b   1.000
_cell.length_c   1.000
_cell.angle_alpha   90.00
_cell.angle_beta   90.00
_cell.angle_gamma   90.00
#
_symmetry.space_group_name_H-M   'P 1'
#
loop_
_entity.id
_entity.type
_entity.pdbx_description
1 polymer ?
#
loop_
_entity_poly.entity_id
_entity_poly.type
_entity_poly.pdbx_seq_one_letter_code
_entity_poly.pdbx_strand_id
1 'polypeptide(L)'
;AGKGRLEFQSHTQRHARIHTAPEVAGFLTLEMQRGYAAMDVPLIEEKGADLLAADAPLGTPLLRSEPRTSDALRFREEPEIRRACVRLVAEEGREAFFARPGWEARLWKLVRGRRIAGRMETAEEQETAIRFELTEARRELEERTPHAVIHLCYPWHAGGRVARRIAREAGYRTAFLGKVPGVPITRAGGDVERIARIGEDYVELLPGRGRQTLTLVLARKWSRRFRGGT
;
A
#
# COMPACT_ATOMS: atom_id res chain seq x y z
N ALA A 1 21.44 -31.48 12.19
CA ALA A 1 20.34 -30.51 12.09
C ALA A 1 20.81 -29.33 11.24
N GLY A 2 20.29 -29.18 10.02
CA GLY A 2 20.61 -28.01 9.19
C GLY A 2 20.05 -26.75 9.84
N LYS A 3 20.91 -25.79 10.19
CA LYS A 3 20.46 -24.49 10.69
C LYS A 3 19.72 -23.78 9.55
N GLY A 4 18.43 -23.49 9.73
CA GLY A 4 17.67 -22.69 8.77
C GLY A 4 18.31 -21.31 8.67
N ARG A 5 18.62 -20.88 7.44
CA ARG A 5 19.05 -19.50 7.17
C ARG A 5 17.82 -18.68 6.83
N LEU A 6 17.67 -17.55 7.50
CA LEU A 6 16.63 -16.58 7.23
C LEU A 6 17.31 -15.30 6.74
N GLU A 7 16.84 -14.79 5.61
CA GLU A 7 17.40 -13.62 4.96
C GLU A 7 16.30 -12.58 4.79
N PHE A 8 16.62 -11.33 5.11
CA PHE A 8 15.70 -10.20 5.00
C PHE A 8 15.98 -9.46 3.70
N GLN A 9 14.92 -9.16 2.95
CA GLN A 9 14.97 -8.53 1.63
C GLN A 9 13.94 -7.41 1.57
N SER A 10 14.01 -6.56 0.54
CA SER A 10 13.30 -5.27 0.52
C SER A 10 11.81 -5.41 0.21
N HIS A 11 11.01 -4.61 0.91
CA HIS A 11 9.58 -4.38 0.63
C HIS A 11 9.25 -2.88 0.52
N THR A 12 10.22 -2.09 0.06
CA THR A 12 10.24 -0.60 0.09
C THR A 12 10.29 -0.01 1.49
N GLN A 13 10.55 1.30 1.58
CA GLN A 13 10.84 1.97 2.84
C GLN A 13 9.60 2.12 3.71
N ARG A 14 8.52 2.65 3.14
CA ARG A 14 7.31 3.00 3.90
C ARG A 14 6.12 2.11 3.59
N HIS A 15 6.25 1.17 2.65
CA HIS A 15 5.12 0.43 2.09
C HIS A 15 4.00 1.41 1.71
N ALA A 16 4.33 2.44 0.92
CA ALA A 16 3.49 3.63 0.79
C ALA A 16 2.35 3.48 -0.23
N ARG A 17 1.18 4.04 0.11
CA ARG A 17 0.12 4.41 -0.85
C ARG A 17 0.03 5.92 -1.00
N ILE A 18 -0.54 6.36 -2.10
CA ILE A 18 -0.73 7.77 -2.45
C ILE A 18 -2.13 8.04 -2.95
N HIS A 19 -2.67 9.22 -2.63
CA HIS A 19 -3.84 9.74 -3.31
C HIS A 19 -3.52 9.96 -4.80
N THR A 20 -4.42 9.57 -5.70
CA THR A 20 -4.25 9.69 -7.16
C THR A 20 -5.35 10.49 -7.84
N ALA A 21 -6.45 10.77 -7.12
CA ALA A 21 -7.54 11.60 -7.62
C ALA A 21 -8.31 12.29 -6.49
N PRO A 22 -8.98 13.42 -6.77
CA PRO A 22 -9.80 14.17 -5.82
C PRO A 22 -11.16 13.49 -5.51
N GLU A 23 -11.17 12.18 -5.31
CA GLU A 23 -12.36 11.37 -5.07
C GLU A 23 -12.28 10.77 -3.66
N VAL A 24 -13.17 11.16 -2.75
CA VAL A 24 -13.18 10.59 -1.39
C VAL A 24 -13.62 9.13 -1.46
N ALA A 25 -12.82 8.25 -0.89
CA ALA A 25 -13.09 6.82 -0.73
C ALA A 25 -13.50 6.44 0.70
N GLY A 26 -13.19 7.30 1.68
CA GLY A 26 -13.56 7.10 3.09
C GLY A 26 -12.90 8.13 4.00
N PHE A 27 -12.85 7.83 5.29
CA PHE A 27 -12.24 8.70 6.30
C PHE A 27 -11.38 7.87 7.24
N LEU A 28 -10.25 8.45 7.67
CA LEU A 28 -9.34 7.80 8.60
C LEU A 28 -10.01 7.62 9.97
N THR A 29 -10.12 6.37 10.41
CA THR A 29 -10.62 5.98 11.74
C THR A 29 -9.49 5.41 12.60
N LEU A 30 -9.77 5.20 13.89
CA LEU A 30 -8.80 4.63 14.84
C LEU A 30 -8.34 3.22 14.45
N GLU A 31 -9.24 2.39 13.93
CA GLU A 31 -8.93 1.02 13.49
C GLU A 31 -7.88 1.02 12.35
N MET A 32 -7.99 2.00 11.46
CA MET A 32 -7.11 2.16 10.32
C MET A 32 -5.72 2.69 10.69
N GLN A 33 -5.48 3.10 11.93
CA GLN A 33 -4.14 3.55 12.36
C GLN A 33 -3.26 2.39 12.85
N ARG A 34 -3.76 1.14 12.86
CA ARG A 34 -3.10 -0.01 13.47
C ARG A 34 -3.08 -1.24 12.56
N GLY A 35 -2.16 -2.15 12.86
CA GLY A 35 -2.07 -3.45 12.21
C GLY A 35 -1.92 -3.34 10.68
N TYR A 36 -2.53 -4.29 9.96
CA TYR A 36 -2.50 -4.30 8.49
C TYR A 36 -3.33 -3.18 7.86
N ALA A 37 -4.38 -2.70 8.52
CA ALA A 37 -5.22 -1.61 8.00
C ALA A 37 -4.44 -0.30 7.85
N ALA A 38 -3.44 -0.07 8.71
CA ALA A 38 -2.51 1.07 8.61
C ALA A 38 -1.74 1.10 7.29
N MET A 39 -1.49 -0.05 6.66
CA MET A 39 -0.80 -0.10 5.38
C MET A 39 -1.69 0.46 4.27
N ASP A 40 -3.01 0.26 4.34
CA ASP A 40 -3.96 0.71 3.32
C ASP A 40 -4.28 2.21 3.39
N VAL A 41 -3.77 2.91 4.42
CA VAL A 41 -3.87 4.37 4.53
C VAL A 41 -2.79 5.05 3.67
N PRO A 42 -3.17 5.91 2.71
CA PRO A 42 -2.22 6.68 1.92
C PRO A 42 -1.45 7.70 2.74
N LEU A 43 -0.25 8.02 2.29
CA LEU A 43 0.59 9.07 2.89
C LEU A 43 -0.16 10.41 2.86
N ILE A 44 -0.30 11.02 4.03
CA ILE A 44 -0.95 12.32 4.20
C ILE A 44 0.14 13.39 4.29
N GLU A 45 0.12 14.35 3.38
CA GLU A 45 1.07 15.46 3.41
C GLU A 45 0.59 16.54 4.39
N GLU A 46 1.40 16.85 5.39
CA GLU A 46 1.16 17.93 6.35
C GLU A 46 2.44 18.75 6.50
N LYS A 47 2.36 20.06 6.20
CA LYS A 47 3.50 21.00 6.27
C LYS A 47 4.75 20.54 5.52
N GLY A 48 4.57 19.89 4.37
CA GLY A 48 5.67 19.39 3.52
C GLY A 48 6.27 18.05 3.96
N ALA A 49 5.74 17.42 5.01
CA ALA A 49 6.14 16.08 5.44
C ALA A 49 5.03 15.05 5.17
N ASP A 50 5.43 13.82 4.83
CA ASP A 50 4.50 12.70 4.71
C ASP A 50 4.28 12.03 6.07
N LEU A 51 3.01 11.95 6.48
CA LEU A 51 2.58 11.24 7.67
C LEU A 51 2.12 9.82 7.30
N LEU A 52 2.50 8.86 8.13
CA LEU A 52 1.96 7.51 8.12
C LEU A 52 0.61 7.47 8.87
N ALA A 53 -0.12 6.37 8.73
CA ALA A 53 -1.44 6.18 9.34
C ALA A 53 -1.48 6.51 10.84
N ALA A 54 -0.45 6.07 11.57
CA ALA A 54 -0.33 6.27 13.02
C ALA A 54 -0.24 7.74 13.42
N ASP A 55 0.30 8.59 12.55
CA ASP A 55 0.53 10.02 12.81
C ASP A 55 -0.52 10.91 12.15
N ALA A 56 -1.28 10.37 11.19
CA ALA A 56 -2.30 11.12 10.47
C ALA A 56 -3.53 11.42 11.37
N PRO A 57 -4.08 12.66 11.34
CA PRO A 57 -5.21 13.00 12.19
C PRO A 57 -6.50 12.23 11.85
N LEU A 58 -7.23 11.79 12.88
CA LEU A 58 -8.54 11.14 12.72
C LEU A 58 -9.52 12.05 11.96
N GLY A 59 -10.36 11.43 11.12
CA GLY A 59 -11.31 12.13 10.26
C GLY A 59 -10.71 12.65 8.96
N THR A 60 -9.41 12.45 8.72
CA THR A 60 -8.78 12.80 7.43
C THR A 60 -9.52 12.10 6.28
N PRO A 61 -9.99 12.83 5.26
CA PRO A 61 -10.54 12.22 4.05
C PRO A 61 -9.47 11.38 3.37
N LEU A 62 -9.79 10.13 3.07
CA LEU A 62 -8.94 9.23 2.32
C LEU A 62 -9.43 9.26 0.88
N LEU A 63 -8.60 9.78 -0.02
CA LEU A 63 -8.96 9.88 -1.43
C LEU A 63 -8.63 8.57 -2.17
N ARG A 64 -9.15 8.42 -3.40
CA ARG A 64 -8.78 7.33 -4.31
C ARG A 64 -7.26 7.23 -4.33
N SER A 65 -6.76 6.03 -4.06
CA SER A 65 -5.35 5.81 -3.81
C SER A 65 -4.81 4.59 -4.53
N GLU A 66 -3.50 4.61 -4.78
CA GLU A 66 -2.74 3.51 -5.36
C GLU A 66 -1.39 3.36 -4.65
N PRO A 67 -0.71 2.21 -4.79
CA PRO A 67 0.67 2.05 -4.32
C PRO A 67 1.60 3.08 -4.93
N ARG A 68 2.51 3.66 -4.13
CA ARG A 68 3.51 4.64 -4.59
C ARG A 68 4.37 4.11 -5.74
N THR A 69 4.61 2.81 -5.79
CA THR A 69 5.40 2.16 -6.84
C THR A 69 4.60 1.79 -8.09
N SER A 70 3.31 2.15 -8.19
CA SER A 70 2.53 2.00 -9.43
C SER A 70 2.93 3.06 -10.49
N ASP A 71 2.27 3.05 -11.65
CA ASP A 71 2.46 4.09 -12.68
C ASP A 71 1.66 5.37 -12.38
N ALA A 72 0.88 5.41 -11.30
CA ALA A 72 0.04 6.57 -10.97
C ALA A 72 0.86 7.73 -10.38
N LEU A 73 0.41 8.94 -10.68
CA LEU A 73 0.92 10.18 -10.09
C LEU A 73 0.15 10.50 -8.81
N ARG A 74 0.84 11.00 -7.79
CA ARG A 74 0.20 11.52 -6.58
C ARG A 74 -0.61 12.77 -6.90
N PHE A 75 -1.85 12.80 -6.42
CA PHE A 75 -2.61 14.02 -6.21
C PHE A 75 -2.28 14.61 -4.84
N ARG A 76 -1.77 15.84 -4.82
CA ARG A 76 -1.50 16.62 -3.60
C ARG A 76 -2.67 17.57 -3.36
N GLU A 77 -3.51 17.22 -2.40
CA GLU A 77 -4.67 18.02 -2.05
C GLU A 77 -4.29 19.31 -1.32
N GLU A 78 -5.06 20.38 -1.55
CA GLU A 78 -5.07 21.54 -0.68
C GLU A 78 -5.79 21.18 0.64
N PRO A 79 -5.28 21.63 1.80
CA PRO A 79 -5.70 21.06 3.08
C PRO A 79 -7.05 21.58 3.60
N GLU A 80 -7.77 22.43 2.88
CA GLU A 80 -9.00 23.08 3.38
C GLU A 80 -10.05 22.06 3.86
N ILE A 81 -10.42 21.13 2.97
CA ILE A 81 -11.45 20.13 3.25
C ILE A 81 -10.98 19.16 4.34
N ARG A 82 -9.73 18.71 4.27
CA ARG A 82 -9.11 17.87 5.30
C ARG A 82 -9.18 18.54 6.67
N ARG A 83 -8.79 19.82 6.77
CA ARG A 83 -8.84 20.59 8.02
C ARG A 83 -10.25 20.72 8.56
N ALA A 84 -11.26 20.86 7.71
CA ALA A 84 -12.66 20.91 8.15
C ALA A 84 -13.11 19.58 8.77
N CYS A 85 -12.81 18.45 8.12
CA CYS A 85 -13.14 17.12 8.63
C CYS A 85 -12.41 16.80 9.94
N VAL A 86 -11.09 17.05 9.99
CA VAL A 86 -10.27 16.81 11.20
C VAL A 86 -10.74 17.67 12.36
N ARG A 87 -11.09 18.94 12.11
CA ARG A 87 -11.62 19.85 13.13
C ARG A 87 -12.97 19.37 13.67
N LEU A 88 -13.90 18.94 12.81
CA LEU A 88 -15.17 18.37 13.25
C LEU A 88 -14.96 17.20 14.21
N VAL A 89 -14.09 16.26 13.84
CA VAL A 89 -13.77 15.10 14.69
C VAL A 89 -13.13 15.54 16.00
N ALA A 90 -12.20 16.49 15.96
CA ALA A 90 -11.53 17.00 17.15
C ALA A 90 -12.49 17.70 18.13
N GLU A 91 -13.39 18.54 17.63
CA GLU A 91 -14.39 19.27 18.41
C GLU A 91 -15.47 18.33 18.98
N GLU A 92 -15.76 17.23 18.30
CA GLU A 92 -16.78 16.27 18.69
C GLU A 92 -16.27 15.08 19.53
N GLY A 93 -15.08 15.20 20.11
CA GLY A 93 -14.56 14.23 21.09
C GLY A 93 -13.59 13.20 20.52
N ARG A 94 -12.96 13.48 19.36
CA ARG A 94 -11.90 12.67 18.74
C ARG A 94 -12.33 11.21 18.53
N GLU A 95 -11.80 10.28 19.32
CA GLU A 95 -12.14 8.86 19.23
C GLU A 95 -13.62 8.61 19.52
N ALA A 96 -14.22 9.34 20.46
CA ALA A 96 -15.63 9.20 20.82
C ALA A 96 -16.59 9.59 19.68
N PHE A 97 -16.12 10.36 18.69
CA PHE A 97 -16.89 10.70 17.49
C PHE A 97 -17.31 9.45 16.71
N PHE A 98 -16.39 8.49 16.56
CA PHE A 98 -16.60 7.29 15.74
C PHE A 98 -17.53 6.25 16.40
N ALA A 99 -17.77 6.36 17.71
CA ALA A 99 -18.75 5.53 18.40
C ALA A 99 -20.21 5.98 18.17
N ARG A 100 -20.42 7.18 17.59
CA ARG A 100 -21.75 7.75 17.38
C ARG A 100 -22.42 7.18 16.13
N PRO A 101 -23.69 6.76 16.19
CA PRO A 101 -24.45 6.42 14.99
C PRO A 101 -24.45 7.58 13.98
N GLY A 102 -24.19 7.27 12.71
CA GLY A 102 -24.21 8.26 11.63
C GLY A 102 -23.00 9.21 11.57
N TRP A 103 -21.91 8.93 12.30
CA TRP A 103 -20.66 9.71 12.23
C TRP A 103 -20.19 9.89 10.77
N GLU A 104 -20.28 8.84 9.96
CA GLU A 104 -19.82 8.84 8.58
C GLU A 104 -20.62 9.82 7.71
N ALA A 105 -21.95 9.84 7.88
CA ALA A 105 -22.83 10.76 7.18
C ALA A 105 -22.51 12.23 7.51
N ARG A 106 -22.03 12.52 8.73
CA ARG A 106 -21.59 13.87 9.12
C ARG A 106 -20.34 14.30 8.35
N LEU A 107 -19.35 13.42 8.24
CA LEU A 107 -18.14 13.69 7.46
C LEU A 107 -18.46 13.78 5.96
N TRP A 108 -19.33 12.92 5.44
CA TRP A 108 -19.77 12.99 4.05
C TRP A 108 -20.45 14.31 3.70
N LYS A 109 -21.19 14.93 4.62
CA LYS A 109 -21.80 16.26 4.40
C LYS A 109 -20.75 17.35 4.16
N LEU A 110 -19.54 17.22 4.70
CA LEU A 110 -18.47 18.21 4.51
C LEU A 110 -17.78 18.10 3.15
N VAL A 111 -17.82 16.93 2.52
CA VAL A 111 -17.09 16.66 1.27
C VAL A 111 -18.00 16.53 0.04
N ARG A 112 -19.25 16.08 0.24
CA ARG A 112 -20.18 15.79 -0.86
C ARG A 112 -20.50 17.06 -1.64
N GLY A 113 -20.28 16.99 -2.96
CA GLY A 113 -20.53 18.11 -3.88
C GLY A 113 -19.49 19.24 -3.79
N ARG A 114 -18.46 19.12 -2.94
CA ARG A 114 -17.35 20.09 -2.91
C ARG A 114 -16.23 19.60 -3.82
N ARG A 115 -15.63 20.53 -4.57
CA ARG A 115 -14.42 20.27 -5.34
C ARG A 115 -13.24 20.20 -4.38
N ILE A 116 -12.48 19.10 -4.42
CA ILE A 116 -11.21 18.98 -3.71
C ILE A 116 -10.12 19.59 -4.61
N ALA A 117 -9.60 20.74 -4.20
CA ALA A 117 -8.52 21.42 -4.88
C ALA A 117 -7.17 20.74 -4.61
N GLY A 118 -6.22 20.93 -5.51
CA GLY A 118 -4.91 20.30 -5.44
C GLY A 118 -4.23 20.25 -6.79
N ARG A 119 -3.07 19.59 -6.83
CA ARG A 119 -2.28 19.40 -8.05
C ARG A 119 -1.78 17.97 -8.17
N MET A 120 -1.55 17.52 -9.39
CA MET A 120 -0.76 16.30 -9.60
C MET A 120 0.72 16.59 -9.33
N GLU A 121 1.43 15.59 -8.84
CA GLU A 121 2.88 15.64 -8.79
C GLU A 121 3.47 15.60 -10.21
N THR A 122 4.67 16.15 -10.37
CA THR A 122 5.41 16.08 -11.64
C THR A 122 6.11 14.72 -11.79
N ALA A 123 6.62 14.43 -12.98
CA ALA A 123 7.41 13.21 -13.22
C ALA A 123 8.68 13.17 -12.36
N GLU A 124 9.33 14.31 -12.15
CA GLU A 124 10.53 14.45 -11.33
C GLU A 124 10.22 14.23 -9.84
N GLU A 125 9.08 14.74 -9.37
CA GLU A 125 8.60 14.49 -8.00
C GLU A 125 8.29 12.99 -7.80
N GLN A 126 7.62 12.35 -8.78
CA GLN A 126 7.33 10.91 -8.75
C GLN A 126 8.63 10.09 -8.70
N GLU A 127 9.58 10.37 -9.60
CA GLU A 127 10.88 9.68 -9.65
C GLU A 127 11.65 9.84 -8.33
N THR A 128 11.71 11.06 -7.79
CA THR A 128 12.39 11.33 -6.52
C THR A 128 11.77 10.54 -5.37
N ALA A 129 10.44 10.53 -5.28
CA ALA A 129 9.72 9.81 -4.23
C ALA A 129 9.88 8.29 -4.35
N ILE A 130 9.81 7.73 -5.56
CA ILE A 130 10.03 6.30 -5.80
C ILE A 130 11.50 5.91 -5.53
N ARG A 131 12.46 6.77 -5.88
CA ARG A 131 13.87 6.53 -5.58
C ARG A 131 14.09 6.42 -4.08
N PHE A 132 13.54 7.35 -3.30
CA PHE A 132 13.57 7.28 -1.84
C PHE A 132 13.01 5.95 -1.31
N GLU A 133 11.82 5.52 -1.78
CA GLU A 133 11.21 4.24 -1.36
C GLU A 133 12.12 3.03 -1.57
N LEU A 134 12.93 3.04 -2.63
CA LEU A 134 13.71 1.89 -3.06
C LEU A 134 15.14 1.90 -2.53
N THR A 135 15.79 3.07 -2.47
CA THR A 135 17.19 3.19 -2.07
C THR A 135 17.36 3.23 -0.55
N GLU A 136 16.48 3.94 0.17
CA GLU A 136 16.61 4.03 1.63
C GLU A 136 16.32 2.69 2.30
N ALA A 137 15.31 1.96 1.83
CA ALA A 137 14.99 0.62 2.33
C ALA A 137 16.16 -0.35 2.17
N ARG A 138 16.80 -0.30 1.00
CA ARG A 138 18.00 -1.09 0.73
C ARG A 138 19.13 -0.70 1.67
N ARG A 139 19.42 0.61 1.77
CA ARG A 139 20.51 1.13 2.59
C ARG A 139 20.36 0.70 4.05
N GLU A 140 19.20 0.90 4.64
CA GLU A 140 18.93 0.55 6.05
C GLU A 140 19.05 -0.96 6.30
N LEU A 141 18.59 -1.80 5.36
CA LEU A 141 18.69 -3.25 5.49
C LEU A 141 20.13 -3.73 5.35
N GLU A 142 20.91 -3.18 4.41
CA GLU A 142 22.33 -3.52 4.22
C GLU A 142 23.20 -3.00 5.40
N GLU A 143 22.83 -1.90 6.04
CA GLU A 143 23.47 -1.43 7.28
C GLU A 143 23.23 -2.37 8.47
N ARG A 144 22.10 -3.09 8.48
CA ARG A 144 21.65 -3.92 9.62
C ARG A 144 21.82 -5.42 9.40
N THR A 145 22.15 -5.84 8.18
CA THR A 145 22.25 -7.26 7.84
C THR A 145 23.53 -7.53 7.05
N PRO A 146 24.16 -8.71 7.22
CA PRO A 146 25.43 -9.01 6.57
C PRO A 146 25.30 -9.42 5.08
N HIS A 147 24.09 -9.35 4.51
CA HIS A 147 23.80 -9.81 3.15
C HIS A 147 23.38 -8.64 2.26
N ALA A 148 23.78 -8.70 0.99
CA ALA A 148 23.34 -7.73 0.00
C ALA A 148 21.82 -7.86 -0.25
N VAL A 149 21.14 -6.72 -0.34
CA VAL A 149 19.72 -6.68 -0.62
C VAL A 149 19.54 -6.62 -2.13
N ILE A 150 19.21 -7.77 -2.72
CA ILE A 150 19.12 -7.94 -4.17
C ILE A 150 17.71 -8.30 -4.64
N HIS A 151 16.81 -8.62 -3.70
CA HIS A 151 15.43 -8.99 -3.98
C HIS A 151 14.49 -7.89 -3.50
N LEU A 152 13.55 -7.48 -4.37
CA LEU A 152 12.50 -6.53 -4.07
C LEU A 152 11.14 -7.20 -4.16
N CYS A 153 10.28 -7.04 -3.16
CA CYS A 153 8.87 -7.36 -3.27
C CYS A 153 8.08 -6.06 -3.39
N TYR A 154 7.28 -5.88 -4.43
CA TYR A 154 6.48 -4.66 -4.55
C TYR A 154 5.26 -4.69 -3.62
N PRO A 155 5.03 -3.63 -2.81
CA PRO A 155 3.81 -3.40 -2.06
C PRO A 155 2.57 -3.52 -2.94
N TRP A 156 1.53 -4.18 -2.43
CA TRP A 156 0.30 -4.50 -3.17
C TRP A 156 0.53 -4.99 -4.60
N HIS A 157 1.62 -5.72 -4.82
CA HIS A 157 1.93 -6.33 -6.12
C HIS A 157 2.25 -5.35 -7.26
N ALA A 158 2.39 -4.06 -6.99
CA ALA A 158 2.41 -3.01 -8.02
C ALA A 158 3.82 -2.42 -8.21
N GLY A 159 4.42 -2.69 -9.36
CA GLY A 159 5.70 -2.09 -9.78
C GLY A 159 5.59 -1.54 -11.20
N GLY A 160 5.36 -0.24 -11.33
CA GLY A 160 5.26 0.52 -12.58
C GLY A 160 6.60 0.64 -13.33
N ARG A 161 6.59 1.29 -14.48
CA ARG A 161 7.77 1.45 -15.34
C ARG A 161 8.90 2.21 -14.63
N VAL A 162 8.56 3.33 -13.98
CA VAL A 162 9.52 4.16 -13.25
C VAL A 162 10.14 3.39 -12.09
N ALA A 163 9.30 2.73 -11.28
CA ALA A 163 9.76 1.93 -10.15
C ALA A 163 10.69 0.78 -10.57
N ARG A 164 10.36 0.05 -11.65
CA ARG A 164 11.24 -1.03 -12.15
C ARG A 164 12.58 -0.51 -12.68
N ARG A 165 12.57 0.61 -13.40
CA ARG A 165 13.81 1.25 -13.86
C ARG A 165 14.69 1.63 -12.66
N ILE A 166 14.13 2.34 -11.68
CA ILE A 166 14.85 2.78 -10.49
C ILE A 166 15.32 1.58 -9.66
N ALA A 167 14.53 0.51 -9.53
CA ALA A 167 14.95 -0.69 -8.82
C ALA A 167 16.22 -1.31 -9.45
N ARG A 168 16.29 -1.38 -10.79
CA ARG A 168 17.48 -1.84 -11.49
C ARG A 168 18.68 -0.93 -11.26
N GLU A 169 18.49 0.39 -11.38
CA GLU A 169 19.53 1.39 -11.11
C GLU A 169 20.03 1.32 -9.67
N ALA A 170 19.15 1.05 -8.70
CA ALA A 170 19.47 0.86 -7.29
C ALA A 170 20.11 -0.51 -7.00
N GLY A 171 20.30 -1.37 -8.00
CA GLY A 171 21.02 -2.64 -7.92
C GLY A 171 20.19 -3.84 -7.45
N TYR A 172 18.85 -3.76 -7.46
CA TYR A 172 18.01 -4.94 -7.27
C TYR A 172 18.16 -5.86 -8.49
N ARG A 173 18.37 -7.16 -8.25
CA ARG A 173 18.56 -8.17 -9.31
C ARG A 173 17.27 -8.88 -9.67
N THR A 174 16.34 -8.99 -8.73
CA THR A 174 15.03 -9.57 -8.99
C THR A 174 13.93 -8.77 -8.31
N ALA A 175 12.74 -8.76 -8.88
CA ALA A 175 11.58 -8.19 -8.23
C ALA A 175 10.33 -9.05 -8.35
N PHE A 176 9.57 -9.11 -7.27
CA PHE A 176 8.34 -9.87 -7.15
C PHE A 176 7.13 -8.95 -7.29
N LEU A 177 6.29 -9.25 -8.30
CA LEU A 177 4.96 -8.66 -8.47
C LEU A 177 3.90 -9.69 -8.10
N GLY A 178 2.64 -9.29 -8.09
CA GLY A 178 1.52 -10.22 -7.97
C GLY A 178 1.25 -10.92 -9.27
N LYS A 179 0.12 -10.57 -9.88
CA LYS A 179 -0.29 -11.14 -11.15
C LYS A 179 0.45 -10.45 -12.28
N VAL A 180 1.33 -11.17 -12.96
CA VAL A 180 1.96 -10.71 -14.18
C VAL A 180 1.07 -11.13 -15.36
N PRO A 181 0.56 -10.19 -16.19
CA PRO A 181 -0.29 -10.53 -17.33
C PRO A 181 0.37 -11.57 -18.23
N GLY A 182 -0.36 -12.65 -18.52
CA GLY A 182 0.13 -13.76 -19.35
C GLY A 182 1.16 -14.68 -18.69
N VAL A 183 1.61 -14.39 -17.46
CA VAL A 183 2.65 -15.17 -16.76
C VAL A 183 2.12 -15.60 -15.38
N PRO A 184 1.40 -16.74 -15.29
CA PRO A 184 0.87 -17.23 -14.03
C PRO A 184 1.98 -17.71 -13.07
N ILE A 185 3.10 -18.18 -13.62
CA ILE A 185 4.30 -18.62 -12.91
C ILE A 185 5.51 -18.19 -13.73
N THR A 186 6.48 -17.53 -13.10
CA THR A 186 7.75 -17.20 -13.75
C THR A 186 8.63 -18.44 -13.78
N ARG A 187 8.90 -18.95 -14.98
CA ARG A 187 9.80 -20.10 -15.21
C ARG A 187 11.26 -19.65 -15.25
N ALA A 188 12.19 -20.62 -15.19
CA ALA A 188 13.60 -20.36 -15.46
C ALA A 188 13.78 -19.69 -16.84
N GLY A 189 14.63 -18.66 -16.91
CA GLY A 189 14.78 -17.82 -18.10
C GLY A 189 13.69 -16.76 -18.31
N GLY A 190 12.69 -16.70 -17.43
CA GLY A 190 11.69 -15.63 -17.43
C GLY A 190 12.22 -14.30 -16.92
N ASP A 191 11.38 -13.26 -17.00
CA ASP A 191 11.72 -11.92 -16.53
C ASP A 191 11.88 -11.89 -15.00
N VAL A 192 13.13 -11.80 -14.54
CA VAL A 192 13.50 -11.80 -13.12
C VAL A 192 13.16 -10.49 -12.41
N GLU A 193 12.91 -9.42 -13.15
CA GLU A 193 12.39 -8.16 -12.59
C GLU A 193 10.87 -8.18 -12.46
N ARG A 194 10.22 -9.26 -12.93
CA ARG A 194 8.76 -9.45 -12.89
C ARG A 194 8.39 -10.88 -12.49
N ILE A 195 8.87 -11.32 -11.34
CA ILE A 195 8.55 -12.63 -10.80
C ILE A 195 7.10 -12.64 -10.29
N ALA A 196 6.27 -13.51 -10.86
CA ALA A 196 4.88 -13.68 -10.46
C ALA A 196 4.79 -14.39 -9.09
N ARG A 197 4.00 -13.82 -8.18
CA ARG A 197 3.73 -14.42 -6.86
C ARG A 197 2.54 -15.38 -6.93
N ILE A 198 2.71 -16.53 -6.30
CA ILE A 198 1.60 -17.42 -5.95
C ILE A 198 0.82 -16.77 -4.80
N GLY A 199 -0.50 -16.65 -4.96
CA GLY A 199 -1.36 -16.11 -3.90
C GLY A 199 -1.36 -16.99 -2.66
N GLU A 200 -1.49 -16.38 -1.48
CA GLU A 200 -1.49 -17.06 -0.17
C GLU A 200 -2.49 -18.23 -0.09
N ASP A 201 -3.65 -18.08 -0.75
CA ASP A 201 -4.69 -19.12 -0.85
C ASP A 201 -4.16 -20.48 -1.32
N TYR A 202 -3.12 -20.47 -2.14
CA TYR A 202 -2.59 -21.67 -2.78
C TYR A 202 -1.43 -22.28 -2.00
N VAL A 203 -1.01 -21.69 -0.88
CA VAL A 203 0.02 -22.26 0.01
C VAL A 203 -0.45 -23.59 0.58
N GLU A 204 -1.75 -23.72 0.89
CA GLU A 204 -2.35 -24.96 1.38
C GLU A 204 -2.34 -26.11 0.33
N LEU A 205 -2.01 -25.83 -0.93
CA LEU A 205 -1.85 -26.86 -1.97
C LEU A 205 -0.45 -27.47 -1.98
N LEU A 206 0.51 -26.87 -1.28
CA LEU A 206 1.89 -27.37 -1.26
C LEU A 206 1.95 -28.77 -0.60
N PRO A 207 2.90 -29.63 -1.01
CA PRO A 207 3.08 -30.94 -0.42
C PRO A 207 3.31 -30.87 1.10
N GLY A 208 2.63 -31.71 1.87
CA GLY A 208 2.80 -31.77 3.32
C GLY A 208 1.54 -32.22 4.07
N ARG A 209 1.65 -32.32 5.39
CA ARG A 209 0.51 -32.60 6.27
C ARG A 209 -0.45 -31.42 6.24
N GLY A 210 -1.74 -31.68 6.06
CA GLY A 210 -2.77 -30.63 5.98
C GLY A 210 -3.01 -30.06 4.58
N ARG A 211 -2.38 -30.63 3.54
CA ARG A 211 -2.59 -30.26 2.14
C ARG A 211 -4.09 -30.30 1.78
N GLN A 212 -4.58 -29.21 1.21
CA GLN A 212 -5.95 -29.08 0.72
C GLN A 212 -6.04 -29.40 -0.78
N THR A 213 -7.26 -29.62 -1.28
CA THR A 213 -7.50 -29.75 -2.71
C THR A 213 -7.74 -28.38 -3.35
N LEU A 214 -7.42 -28.24 -4.63
CA LEU A 214 -7.68 -27.00 -5.38
C LEU A 214 -9.16 -26.61 -5.31
N THR A 215 -10.06 -27.59 -5.39
CA THR A 215 -11.51 -27.39 -5.28
C THR A 215 -11.90 -26.72 -3.97
N LEU A 216 -11.34 -27.17 -2.84
CA LEU A 216 -11.66 -26.59 -1.53
C LEU A 216 -11.11 -25.17 -1.38
N VAL A 217 -9.88 -24.94 -1.83
CA VAL A 217 -9.26 -23.60 -1.83
C VAL A 217 -10.10 -22.63 -2.67
N LEU A 218 -10.54 -23.04 -3.87
CA LEU A 218 -11.41 -22.24 -4.71
C LEU A 218 -12.77 -21.97 -4.05
N ALA A 219 -13.42 -22.99 -3.48
CA ALA A 219 -14.71 -22.84 -2.81
C ALA A 219 -14.64 -21.83 -1.63
N ARG A 220 -13.56 -21.88 -0.83
CA ARG A 220 -13.30 -20.90 0.24
C ARG A 220 -13.10 -19.49 -0.29
N LYS A 221 -12.31 -19.35 -1.36
CA LYS A 221 -12.06 -18.07 -2.01
C LYS A 221 -13.33 -17.43 -2.55
N TRP A 222 -14.17 -18.20 -3.24
CA TRP A 222 -15.48 -17.75 -3.71
C TRP A 222 -16.39 -17.38 -2.55
N SER A 223 -16.45 -18.20 -1.50
CA SER A 223 -17.25 -17.90 -0.30
C SER A 223 -16.85 -16.59 0.38
N ARG A 224 -15.55 -16.28 0.50
CA ARG A 224 -15.09 -14.98 1.04
C ARG A 224 -15.51 -13.82 0.15
N ARG A 225 -15.44 -14.00 -1.17
CA ARG A 225 -15.80 -12.97 -2.15
C ARG A 225 -17.30 -12.64 -2.14
N PHE A 226 -18.14 -13.63 -1.85
CA PHE A 226 -19.58 -13.44 -1.68
C PHE A 226 -19.98 -12.95 -0.29
N ARG A 227 -19.18 -13.19 0.76
CA ARG A 227 -19.43 -12.69 2.12
C ARG A 227 -18.84 -11.29 2.38
N GLY A 228 -17.84 -10.86 1.63
CA GLY A 228 -17.22 -9.53 1.73
C GLY A 228 -17.82 -8.48 0.80
N GLY A 229 -19.02 -8.71 0.26
CA GLY A 229 -19.76 -7.77 -0.57
C GLY A 229 -20.93 -7.15 0.19
N THR A 230 -20.63 -6.36 1.21
CA THR A 230 -21.52 -5.37 1.83
C THR A 230 -20.68 -4.17 2.21
#